data_AF-A0A356KAV1-F1
#
_entry.id   AF-A0A356KAV1-F1
#
_cell.length_a   1.000
_cell.length_b   1.000
_cell.length_c   1.000
_cell.angle_alpha   90.00
_cell.angle_beta   90.00
_cell.angle_gamma   90.00
#
_symmetry.space_group_name_H-M   'P 1'
#
loop_
_entity.id
_entity.type
_entity.pdbx_description
1 polymer ?
#
loop_
_entity_poly.entity_id
_entity_poly.type
_entity_poly.pdbx_seq_one_letter_code
_entity_poly.pdbx_strand_id
1 'polypeptide(L)'
;LTELSFYRNGPFLDMCEGPHVDTTRDIPRDGFKLRSVAGAYWRGDSDNVMMTRIYAWAFGDKETLDLHLDAYEQALLRDHKKLGRELGIYTIDNDIGRGLPLWLPNGTVIRDELEKLAKELEFKANYQRVATPHIARRDLFYQTGHLPYYADGMYPPMELIEEGDDGEQVKEAYVLKPMNCPHHHKIFSSEPRSYRDLPLRLAEYGQVYRFEESGAVGGLMRVRGMNMNDAHIYCSEDQIKSEFRNVMALHDEAYAILGLDNYYIRLSRWDPDDPKGKDKYVDDPKSWETCERLIAELLNEMEVAYVDGPGEAAFYGPKIDMQFPTVTGRDESVSTIQLDFAVPPRLGLCYVGSDGADHVPYCIHRAPFSTHERFVAFLIEHFAGAFPTWLAPVQVRVLTVSNQFTEYGQRVVDKLRARFIRAELGSASDTVSKKIREGTTQKIPNLVVVGEREAQDSTVTLRRYGIEKQETLTLDALERTLVEAIEQRSLELPLS
;
A
#
# COMPACT_ATOMS: atom_id res chain seq x y z
N LEU A 1 33.17 17.19 17.55
CA LEU A 1 34.09 16.03 17.48
C LEU A 1 35.34 16.40 18.25
N THR A 2 35.51 15.86 19.45
CA THR A 2 36.65 16.16 20.34
C THR A 2 37.86 15.26 20.07
N GLU A 3 37.67 14.11 19.41
CA GLU A 3 38.74 13.24 18.93
C GLU A 3 38.35 12.64 17.56
N LEU A 4 39.34 12.27 16.75
CA LEU A 4 39.19 11.60 15.46
C LEU A 4 39.96 10.27 15.50
N SER A 5 39.32 9.18 15.08
CA SER A 5 39.93 7.85 14.98
C SER A 5 40.21 7.47 13.53
N PHE A 6 41.28 6.70 13.33
CA PHE A 6 41.67 6.19 12.02
C PHE A 6 41.95 4.69 12.10
N TYR A 7 41.41 3.93 11.16
CA TYR A 7 41.67 2.51 10.98
C TYR A 7 42.75 2.30 9.92
N ARG A 8 43.76 1.49 10.22
CA ARG A 8 44.83 1.13 9.28
C ARG A 8 44.90 -0.38 9.08
N ASN A 9 44.85 -0.80 7.82
CA ASN A 9 45.09 -2.18 7.41
C ASN A 9 46.16 -2.21 6.29
N GLY A 10 47.41 -2.46 6.68
CA GLY A 10 48.55 -2.37 5.77
C GLY A 10 48.68 -0.95 5.18
N PRO A 11 48.62 -0.78 3.84
CA PRO A 11 48.67 0.54 3.20
C PRO A 11 47.32 1.27 3.20
N PHE A 12 46.21 0.57 3.48
CA PHE A 12 44.89 1.18 3.56
C PHE A 12 44.72 1.94 4.87
N LEU A 13 44.24 3.18 4.79
CA LEU A 13 43.96 4.05 5.92
C LEU A 13 42.59 4.68 5.70
N ASP A 14 41.70 4.54 6.67
CA ASP A 14 40.35 5.10 6.63
C ASP A 14 39.99 5.79 7.94
N MET A 15 39.10 6.78 7.89
CA MET A 15 38.60 7.48 9.07
C MET A 15 37.29 6.82 9.48
N CYS A 16 37.35 5.96 10.50
CA CYS A 16 36.21 5.18 10.97
C CYS A 16 36.21 5.14 12.51
N GLU A 17 35.02 5.19 13.11
CA GLU A 17 34.82 5.10 14.56
C GLU A 17 34.93 3.65 15.08
N GLY A 18 34.71 2.67 14.21
CA GLY A 18 34.81 1.25 14.54
C GLY A 18 33.61 0.72 15.37
N PRO A 19 33.76 -0.45 16.04
CA PRO A 19 34.95 -1.30 16.08
C PRO A 19 35.19 -2.05 14.76
N HIS A 20 36.39 -2.63 14.64
CA HIS A 20 36.76 -3.53 13.55
C HIS A 20 37.08 -4.92 14.12
N VAL A 21 37.06 -5.94 13.28
CA VAL A 21 37.59 -7.26 13.65
C VAL A 21 39.08 -7.15 14.02
N ASP A 22 39.52 -7.96 14.98
CA ASP A 22 40.90 -7.94 15.47
C ASP A 22 41.90 -8.33 14.38
N THR A 23 41.54 -9.30 13.52
CA THR A 23 42.33 -9.65 12.33
C THR A 23 41.44 -9.89 11.12
N THR A 24 41.96 -9.60 9.92
CA THR A 24 41.23 -9.87 8.66
C THR A 24 40.98 -11.37 8.43
N ARG A 25 41.62 -12.25 9.20
CA ARG A 25 41.35 -13.69 9.19
C ARG A 25 40.02 -14.05 9.84
N ASP A 26 39.49 -13.17 10.68
CA ASP A 26 38.20 -13.36 11.35
C ASP A 26 37.02 -13.10 10.40
N ILE A 27 37.29 -12.52 9.22
CA ILE A 27 36.31 -12.40 8.15
C ILE A 27 36.33 -13.71 7.35
N PRO A 28 35.24 -14.50 7.35
CA PRO A 28 35.16 -15.72 6.57
C PRO A 28 35.33 -15.40 5.09
N ARG A 29 36.23 -16.12 4.40
CA ARG A 29 36.56 -15.85 2.99
C ARG A 29 35.37 -16.00 2.04
N ASP A 30 34.43 -16.85 2.42
CA ASP A 30 33.21 -17.22 1.72
C ASP A 30 31.95 -16.68 2.42
N GLY A 31 32.12 -15.85 3.46
CA GLY A 31 31.02 -15.20 4.18
C GLY A 31 30.61 -13.84 3.59
N PHE A 32 31.15 -13.41 2.45
CA PHE A 32 30.78 -12.14 1.82
C PHE A 32 30.65 -12.23 0.30
N LYS A 33 29.79 -11.38 -0.28
CA LYS A 33 29.55 -11.31 -1.73
C LYS A 33 29.20 -9.89 -2.18
N LEU A 34 29.78 -9.45 -3.29
CA LEU A 34 29.38 -8.19 -3.93
C LEU A 34 27.98 -8.34 -4.53
N ARG A 35 27.10 -7.38 -4.23
CA ARG A 35 25.69 -7.39 -4.62
C ARG A 35 25.45 -6.57 -5.88
N SER A 36 25.79 -5.29 -5.85
CA SER A 36 25.46 -4.35 -6.93
C SER A 36 26.32 -3.09 -6.89
N VAL A 37 26.32 -2.36 -7.99
CA VAL A 37 26.92 -1.03 -8.12
C VAL A 37 25.80 -0.03 -8.42
N ALA A 38 25.80 1.10 -7.72
CA ALA A 38 24.81 2.17 -7.87
C ALA A 38 25.48 3.54 -7.88
N GLY A 39 24.81 4.56 -8.43
CA GLY A 39 25.18 5.96 -8.23
C GLY A 39 24.53 6.50 -6.95
N ALA A 40 25.25 7.35 -6.22
CA ALA A 40 24.71 8.09 -5.08
C ALA A 40 25.30 9.50 -5.04
N TYR A 41 24.54 10.45 -4.52
CA TYR A 41 25.03 11.82 -4.31
C TYR A 41 25.42 12.04 -2.86
N TRP A 42 26.42 12.90 -2.63
CA TRP A 42 26.81 13.27 -1.27
C TRP A 42 25.62 13.86 -0.51
N ARG A 43 25.33 13.32 0.68
CA ARG A 43 24.16 13.66 1.52
C ARG A 43 22.79 13.54 0.83
N GLY A 44 22.70 12.86 -0.32
CA GLY A 44 21.47 12.73 -1.10
C GLY A 44 21.11 13.96 -1.93
N ASP A 45 21.96 14.97 -1.97
CA ASP A 45 21.70 16.23 -2.68
C ASP A 45 22.29 16.17 -4.10
N SER A 46 21.42 16.28 -5.12
CA SER A 46 21.75 16.14 -6.53
C SER A 46 22.66 17.22 -7.09
N ASP A 47 22.84 18.34 -6.39
CA ASP A 47 23.76 19.40 -6.78
C ASP A 47 25.23 19.03 -6.47
N ASN A 48 25.45 17.96 -5.69
CA ASN A 48 26.78 17.46 -5.34
C ASN A 48 27.34 16.46 -6.38
N VAL A 49 28.63 16.13 -6.23
CA VAL A 49 29.32 15.15 -7.08
C VAL A 49 28.65 13.77 -6.97
N MET A 50 28.36 13.15 -8.11
CA MET A 50 27.92 11.76 -8.18
C MET A 50 29.06 10.81 -7.80
N MET A 51 28.81 9.96 -6.81
CA MET A 51 29.73 8.94 -6.30
C MET A 51 29.29 7.55 -6.76
N THR A 52 30.25 6.65 -6.94
CA THR A 52 29.97 5.21 -7.16
C THR A 52 29.84 4.50 -5.82
N ARG A 53 28.70 3.89 -5.57
CA ARG A 53 28.42 3.09 -4.38
C ARG A 53 28.43 1.60 -4.74
N ILE A 54 29.23 0.81 -4.03
CA ILE A 54 29.29 -0.65 -4.18
C ILE A 54 28.60 -1.27 -2.97
N TYR A 55 27.58 -2.10 -3.20
CA TYR A 55 26.89 -2.85 -2.16
C TYR A 55 27.49 -4.26 -2.06
N ALA A 56 27.66 -4.74 -0.83
CA ALA A 56 28.08 -6.10 -0.53
C ALA A 56 27.34 -6.63 0.69
N TRP A 57 27.16 -7.95 0.74
CA TRP A 57 26.69 -8.67 1.93
C TRP A 57 27.88 -9.30 2.65
N ALA A 58 27.83 -9.34 3.98
CA ALA A 58 28.81 -10.02 4.82
C ALA A 58 28.08 -10.68 6.01
N PHE A 59 28.37 -11.95 6.27
CA PHE A 59 27.81 -12.77 7.32
C PHE A 59 28.91 -13.53 8.06
N GLY A 60 28.59 -14.07 9.24
CA GLY A 60 29.52 -14.81 10.09
C GLY A 60 29.97 -16.16 9.52
N ASP A 61 29.26 -16.68 8.53
CA ASP A 61 29.55 -17.94 7.85
C ASP A 61 28.90 -17.98 6.47
N LYS A 62 29.32 -18.96 5.66
CA LYS A 62 28.83 -19.16 4.30
C LYS A 62 27.37 -19.64 4.25
N GLU A 63 26.93 -20.46 5.19
CA GLU A 63 25.58 -21.04 5.20
C GLU A 63 24.53 -19.94 5.36
N THR A 64 24.75 -19.00 6.29
CA THR A 64 23.90 -17.82 6.49
C THR A 64 23.88 -16.92 5.25
N LEU A 65 25.04 -16.73 4.59
CA LEU A 65 25.08 -15.98 3.33
C LEU A 65 24.27 -16.68 2.24
N ASP A 66 24.45 -17.99 2.06
CA ASP A 66 23.74 -18.77 1.04
C ASP A 66 22.22 -18.73 1.29
N LEU A 67 21.77 -18.87 2.54
CA LEU A 67 20.36 -18.70 2.91
C LEU A 67 19.82 -17.30 2.58
N HIS A 68 20.61 -16.24 2.83
CA HIS A 68 20.22 -14.88 2.47
C HIS A 68 20.16 -14.68 0.95
N LEU A 69 21.10 -15.26 0.20
CA LEU A 69 21.12 -15.22 -1.25
C LEU A 69 19.90 -15.92 -1.84
N ASP A 70 19.56 -17.11 -1.34
CA ASP A 70 18.37 -17.85 -1.78
C ASP A 70 17.10 -17.05 -1.49
N ALA A 71 16.96 -16.48 -0.29
CA ALA A 71 15.82 -15.63 0.07
C ALA A 71 15.72 -14.38 -0.83
N TYR A 72 16.86 -13.76 -1.15
CA TYR A 72 16.92 -12.62 -2.05
C TYR A 72 16.53 -12.98 -3.48
N GLU A 73 17.01 -14.12 -3.99
CA GLU A 73 16.63 -14.63 -5.31
C GLU A 73 15.13 -14.94 -5.38
N GLN A 74 14.56 -15.57 -4.34
CA GLN A 74 13.12 -15.79 -4.26
C GLN A 74 12.32 -14.49 -4.26
N ALA A 75 12.79 -13.44 -3.58
CA ALA A 75 12.11 -12.15 -3.63
C ALA A 75 12.23 -11.45 -4.98
N LEU A 76 13.37 -11.56 -5.67
CA LEU A 76 13.50 -11.04 -7.04
C LEU A 76 12.53 -11.73 -8.02
N LEU A 77 12.21 -13.00 -7.80
CA LEU A 77 11.17 -13.70 -8.56
C LEU A 77 9.77 -13.16 -8.28
N ARG A 78 9.56 -12.56 -7.11
CA ARG A 78 8.28 -11.99 -6.65
C ARG A 78 8.14 -10.49 -6.89
N ASP A 79 9.24 -9.80 -7.23
CA ASP A 79 9.29 -8.35 -7.45
C ASP A 79 8.14 -7.88 -8.35
N HIS A 80 7.32 -6.97 -7.84
CA HIS A 80 6.14 -6.46 -8.54
C HIS A 80 6.46 -5.76 -9.87
N LYS A 81 7.69 -5.27 -10.09
CA LYS A 81 8.11 -4.71 -11.39
C LYS A 81 8.26 -5.79 -12.45
N LYS A 82 8.71 -6.98 -12.05
CA LYS A 82 8.83 -8.13 -12.94
C LYS A 82 7.45 -8.74 -13.18
N LEU A 83 6.78 -9.18 -12.11
CA LEU A 83 5.49 -9.85 -12.21
C LEU A 83 4.39 -8.92 -12.73
N GLY A 84 4.40 -7.64 -12.36
CA GLY A 84 3.44 -6.67 -12.87
C GLY A 84 3.49 -6.51 -14.40
N ARG A 85 4.67 -6.68 -15.00
CA ARG A 85 4.84 -6.69 -16.47
C ARG A 85 4.43 -8.04 -17.07
N GLU A 86 4.90 -9.14 -16.50
CA GLU A 86 4.64 -10.51 -17.02
C GLU A 86 3.14 -10.87 -16.97
N LEU A 87 2.42 -10.36 -15.98
CA LEU A 87 0.99 -10.57 -15.77
C LEU A 87 0.12 -9.45 -16.35
N GLY A 88 0.73 -8.44 -16.98
CA GLY A 88 0.00 -7.33 -17.60
C GLY A 88 -0.85 -6.52 -16.62
N ILE A 89 -0.33 -6.26 -15.41
CA ILE A 89 -1.02 -5.50 -14.35
C ILE A 89 -0.94 -4.00 -14.61
N TYR A 90 0.24 -3.50 -14.95
CA TYR A 90 0.47 -2.09 -15.20
C TYR A 90 1.61 -1.87 -16.19
N THR A 91 1.69 -0.67 -16.73
CA THR A 91 2.86 -0.19 -17.47
C THR A 91 3.22 1.23 -17.01
N ILE A 92 4.46 1.63 -17.20
CA ILE A 92 4.91 3.00 -16.98
C ILE A 92 5.42 3.51 -18.31
N ASP A 93 4.86 4.62 -18.76
CA ASP A 93 5.19 5.25 -20.01
C ASP A 93 5.93 6.57 -19.77
N ASN A 94 6.98 6.82 -20.55
CA ASN A 94 7.82 8.00 -20.35
C ASN A 94 7.13 9.29 -20.82
N ASP A 95 6.27 9.21 -21.84
CA ASP A 95 5.55 10.37 -22.36
C ASP A 95 4.42 10.81 -21.41
N ILE A 96 3.81 9.84 -20.71
CA ILE A 96 2.88 10.13 -19.60
C ILE A 96 3.61 10.72 -18.39
N GLY A 97 4.79 10.19 -18.06
CA GLY A 97 5.66 10.71 -17.01
C GLY A 97 5.99 9.70 -15.91
N ARG A 98 7.20 9.84 -15.35
CA ARG A 98 7.71 8.93 -14.31
C ARG A 98 6.87 9.00 -13.03
N GLY A 99 6.49 7.83 -12.51
CA GLY A 99 5.69 7.72 -11.29
C GLY A 99 4.19 7.89 -11.50
N LEU A 100 3.73 7.83 -12.75
CA LEU A 100 2.33 7.86 -13.13
C LEU A 100 1.98 6.53 -13.84
N PRO A 101 1.77 5.44 -13.09
CA PRO A 101 1.52 4.13 -13.69
C PRO A 101 0.18 4.11 -14.44
N LEU A 102 0.17 3.46 -15.59
CA LEU A 102 -1.03 3.11 -16.33
C LEU A 102 -1.50 1.72 -15.90
N TRP A 103 -2.68 1.68 -15.30
CA TRP A 103 -3.34 0.42 -14.95
C TRP A 103 -3.85 -0.26 -16.23
N LEU A 104 -3.35 -1.47 -16.48
CA LEU A 104 -3.81 -2.33 -17.56
C LEU A 104 -5.07 -3.11 -17.11
N PRO A 105 -5.84 -3.74 -18.01
CA PRO A 105 -7.09 -4.39 -17.65
C PRO A 105 -6.98 -5.34 -16.44
N ASN A 106 -5.89 -6.13 -16.36
CA ASN A 106 -5.70 -7.05 -15.24
C ASN A 106 -5.47 -6.33 -13.91
N GLY A 107 -4.70 -5.24 -13.90
CA GLY A 107 -4.47 -4.45 -12.69
C GLY A 107 -5.70 -3.67 -12.27
N THR A 108 -6.48 -3.16 -13.21
CA THR A 108 -7.76 -2.50 -12.93
C THR A 108 -8.71 -3.42 -12.18
N VAL A 109 -8.82 -4.70 -12.56
CA VAL A 109 -9.64 -5.68 -11.84
C VAL A 109 -9.21 -5.81 -10.38
N ILE A 110 -7.91 -5.98 -10.12
CA ILE A 110 -7.38 -6.13 -8.75
C ILE A 110 -7.71 -4.89 -7.93
N ARG A 111 -7.46 -3.71 -8.50
CA ARG A 111 -7.73 -2.42 -7.87
C ARG A 111 -9.21 -2.29 -7.49
N ASP A 112 -10.11 -2.57 -8.43
CA ASP A 112 -11.54 -2.39 -8.23
C ASP A 112 -12.11 -3.41 -7.21
N GLU A 113 -11.59 -4.65 -7.16
CA GLU A 113 -11.97 -5.63 -6.13
C GLU A 113 -11.50 -5.24 -4.72
N LEU A 114 -10.31 -4.63 -4.61
CA LEU A 114 -9.83 -4.07 -3.34
C LEU A 114 -10.67 -2.87 -2.90
N GLU A 115 -11.01 -1.98 -3.83
CA GLU A 115 -11.90 -0.85 -3.54
C GLU A 115 -13.29 -1.34 -3.11
N LYS A 116 -13.82 -2.39 -3.74
CA LYS A 116 -15.09 -3.01 -3.36
C LYS A 116 -15.03 -3.58 -1.94
N LEU A 117 -13.99 -4.34 -1.62
CA LEU A 117 -13.79 -4.87 -0.25
C LEU A 117 -13.74 -3.73 0.78
N ALA A 118 -12.93 -2.70 0.51
CA ALA A 118 -12.82 -1.55 1.40
C ALA A 118 -14.18 -0.86 1.60
N LYS A 119 -14.96 -0.62 0.53
CA LYS A 119 -16.30 -0.03 0.62
C LYS A 119 -17.25 -0.84 1.51
N GLU A 120 -17.20 -2.17 1.42
CA GLU A 120 -18.03 -3.05 2.23
C GLU A 120 -17.63 -3.00 3.73
N LEU A 121 -16.32 -3.03 4.03
CA LEU A 121 -15.83 -2.90 5.41
C LEU A 121 -16.16 -1.52 5.99
N GLU A 122 -15.97 -0.47 5.21
CA GLU A 122 -16.31 0.92 5.56
C GLU A 122 -17.80 1.07 5.85
N PHE A 123 -18.66 0.47 5.02
CA PHE A 123 -20.10 0.50 5.22
C PHE A 123 -20.52 -0.18 6.53
N LYS A 124 -19.98 -1.38 6.81
CA LYS A 124 -20.24 -2.10 8.08
C LYS A 124 -19.79 -1.28 9.30
N ALA A 125 -18.69 -0.53 9.17
CA ALA A 125 -18.13 0.31 10.21
C ALA A 125 -18.72 1.74 10.25
N ASN A 126 -19.84 1.99 9.56
CA ASN A 126 -20.57 3.26 9.55
C ASN A 126 -19.71 4.46 9.10
N TYR A 127 -18.90 4.27 8.06
CA TYR A 127 -18.24 5.36 7.36
C TYR A 127 -19.17 5.99 6.32
N GLN A 128 -19.09 7.31 6.21
CA GLN A 128 -19.77 8.09 5.19
C GLN A 128 -18.81 8.39 4.04
N ARG A 129 -19.14 7.88 2.87
CA ARG A 129 -18.31 8.06 1.67
C ARG A 129 -18.50 9.46 1.10
N VAL A 130 -17.39 10.12 0.80
CA VAL A 130 -17.35 11.44 0.16
C VAL A 130 -16.48 11.38 -1.09
N ALA A 131 -16.57 12.42 -1.94
CA ALA A 131 -15.70 12.61 -3.09
C ALA A 131 -15.29 14.08 -3.14
N THR A 132 -13.98 14.34 -3.26
CA THR A 132 -13.44 15.69 -3.16
C THR A 132 -12.56 16.03 -4.37
N PRO A 133 -12.50 17.32 -4.78
CA PRO A 133 -11.65 17.76 -5.89
C PRO A 133 -10.18 17.35 -5.75
N HIS A 134 -9.47 17.32 -6.88
CA HIS A 134 -8.03 17.00 -6.96
C HIS A 134 -7.14 18.24 -6.82
N ILE A 135 -7.71 19.41 -7.08
CA ILE A 135 -7.05 20.70 -7.01
C ILE A 135 -7.74 21.57 -5.97
N ALA A 136 -6.98 22.42 -5.29
CA ALA A 136 -7.52 23.44 -4.40
C ALA A 136 -6.64 24.67 -4.39
N ARG A 137 -7.21 25.80 -3.94
CA ARG A 137 -6.45 27.03 -3.71
C ARG A 137 -5.30 26.76 -2.76
N ARG A 138 -4.12 27.29 -3.09
CA ARG A 138 -2.89 27.16 -2.31
C ARG A 138 -3.08 27.60 -0.84
N ASP A 139 -3.90 28.62 -0.61
CA ASP A 139 -4.21 29.15 0.73
C ASP A 139 -4.76 28.08 1.68
N LEU A 140 -5.54 27.11 1.17
CA LEU A 140 -6.06 26.02 1.99
C LEU A 140 -4.93 25.22 2.63
N PHE A 141 -3.87 24.93 1.88
CA PHE A 141 -2.73 24.16 2.36
C PHE A 141 -1.81 24.97 3.28
N TYR A 142 -1.83 26.30 3.16
CA TYR A 142 -1.20 27.16 4.16
C TYR A 142 -1.97 27.13 5.49
N GLN A 143 -3.29 27.27 5.46
CA GLN A 143 -4.15 27.22 6.65
C GLN A 143 -4.03 25.89 7.40
N THR A 144 -3.94 24.76 6.69
CA THR A 144 -3.77 23.44 7.30
C THR A 144 -2.34 23.09 7.69
N GLY A 145 -1.36 23.97 7.46
CA GLY A 145 0.05 23.72 7.76
C GLY A 145 0.79 22.82 6.76
N HIS A 146 0.12 22.29 5.75
CA HIS A 146 0.76 21.42 4.75
C HIS A 146 1.81 22.18 3.93
N LEU A 147 1.54 23.44 3.57
CA LEU A 147 2.52 24.23 2.83
C LEU A 147 3.77 24.56 3.68
N PRO A 148 3.66 25.06 4.93
CA PRO A 148 4.82 25.23 5.81
C PRO A 148 5.67 23.97 6.05
N TYR A 149 5.05 22.81 6.25
CA TYR A 149 5.76 21.60 6.67
C TYR A 149 6.02 20.57 5.55
N TYR A 150 5.36 20.72 4.39
CA TYR A 150 5.36 19.70 3.32
C TYR A 150 5.48 20.30 1.91
N ALA A 151 5.86 21.57 1.75
CA ALA A 151 5.99 22.23 0.44
C ALA A 151 6.84 21.42 -0.56
N ASP A 152 7.98 20.87 -0.13
CA ASP A 152 8.90 20.14 -1.00
C ASP A 152 8.27 18.86 -1.58
N GLY A 153 7.27 18.30 -0.90
CA GLY A 153 6.50 17.14 -1.35
C GLY A 153 5.30 17.49 -2.22
N MET A 154 5.03 18.77 -2.50
CA MET A 154 3.89 19.24 -3.29
C MET A 154 4.28 19.56 -4.72
N TYR A 155 3.37 19.31 -5.66
CA TYR A 155 3.55 19.80 -7.02
C TYR A 155 3.51 21.34 -7.06
N PRO A 156 4.28 21.98 -7.96
CA PRO A 156 4.27 23.43 -8.12
C PRO A 156 2.85 23.97 -8.37
N PRO A 157 2.55 25.19 -7.88
CA PRO A 157 1.25 25.81 -8.12
C PRO A 157 1.04 26.17 -9.59
N MET A 158 -0.19 26.00 -10.05
CA MET A 158 -0.72 26.54 -11.29
C MET A 158 -1.30 27.92 -11.00
N GLU A 159 -0.81 28.95 -11.67
CA GLU A 159 -1.29 30.32 -11.53
C GLU A 159 -2.43 30.58 -12.52
N LEU A 160 -3.56 31.04 -12.00
CA LEU A 160 -4.72 31.47 -12.76
C LEU A 160 -4.81 33.00 -12.65
N ILE A 161 -4.84 33.69 -13.79
CA ILE A 161 -5.00 35.14 -13.86
C ILE A 161 -6.34 35.40 -14.53
N GLU A 162 -7.28 35.99 -13.79
CA GLU A 162 -8.60 36.38 -14.30
C GLU A 162 -8.76 37.90 -14.19
N GLU A 163 -9.39 38.50 -15.21
CA GLU A 163 -9.81 39.91 -15.16
C GLU A 163 -11.21 39.98 -14.54
N GLY A 164 -11.34 40.73 -13.45
CA GLY A 164 -12.63 41.03 -12.81
C GLY A 164 -13.46 42.00 -13.64
N ASP A 165 -14.74 42.12 -13.28
CA ASP A 165 -15.70 43.02 -13.96
C ASP A 165 -15.30 44.51 -13.91
N ASP A 166 -14.41 44.89 -13.00
CA ASP A 166 -13.83 46.22 -12.81
C ASP A 166 -12.46 46.42 -13.52
N GLY A 167 -11.97 45.40 -14.22
CA GLY A 167 -10.67 45.39 -14.86
C GLY A 167 -9.49 45.09 -13.93
N GLU A 168 -9.74 44.71 -12.66
CA GLU A 168 -8.68 44.24 -11.75
C GLU A 168 -8.24 42.81 -12.12
N GLN A 169 -6.94 42.58 -12.19
CA GLN A 169 -6.39 41.23 -12.40
C GLN A 169 -6.28 40.50 -11.06
N VAL A 170 -7.07 39.45 -10.88
CA VAL A 170 -6.98 38.55 -9.74
C VAL A 170 -6.04 37.40 -10.11
N LYS A 171 -4.95 37.27 -9.37
CA LYS A 171 -4.00 36.16 -9.51
C LYS A 171 -4.24 35.15 -8.39
N GLU A 172 -4.83 34.01 -8.73
CA GLU A 172 -5.01 32.88 -7.83
C GLU A 172 -3.99 31.77 -8.11
N ALA A 173 -3.60 31.03 -7.07
CA ALA A 173 -2.71 29.88 -7.19
C ALA A 173 -3.45 28.61 -6.74
N TYR A 174 -3.50 27.63 -7.63
CA TYR A 174 -4.05 26.30 -7.36
C TYR A 174 -2.94 25.27 -7.30
N VAL A 175 -3.10 24.26 -6.45
CA VAL A 175 -2.14 23.13 -6.36
C VAL A 175 -2.91 21.82 -6.42
N LEU A 176 -2.24 20.78 -6.92
CA LEU A 176 -2.71 19.40 -6.76
C LEU A 176 -2.63 19.02 -5.28
N LYS A 177 -3.66 18.36 -4.76
CA LYS A 177 -3.69 17.96 -3.35
C LYS A 177 -2.64 16.87 -3.06
N PRO A 178 -1.77 17.02 -2.05
CA PRO A 178 -0.86 15.97 -1.61
C PRO A 178 -1.52 14.95 -0.65
N MET A 179 -2.66 15.34 -0.05
CA MET A 179 -3.43 14.59 0.94
C MET A 179 -4.92 15.00 0.87
N ASN A 180 -5.84 14.14 1.34
CA ASN A 180 -7.28 14.44 1.31
C ASN A 180 -7.76 15.20 2.55
N CYS A 181 -7.04 15.16 3.68
CA CYS A 181 -7.44 15.78 4.96
C CYS A 181 -7.99 17.22 4.82
N PRO A 182 -7.37 18.16 4.07
CA PRO A 182 -7.88 19.52 4.00
C PRO A 182 -9.30 19.62 3.44
N HIS A 183 -9.66 18.73 2.50
CA HIS A 183 -10.99 18.71 1.91
C HIS A 183 -12.02 18.08 2.85
N HIS A 184 -11.64 17.02 3.56
CA HIS A 184 -12.53 16.38 4.53
C HIS A 184 -12.81 17.30 5.71
N HIS A 185 -11.84 18.13 6.12
CA HIS A 185 -12.07 19.16 7.13
C HIS A 185 -13.10 20.20 6.68
N LYS A 186 -13.10 20.58 5.39
CA LYS A 186 -14.11 21.50 4.84
C LYS A 186 -15.50 20.87 4.81
N ILE A 187 -15.61 19.56 4.56
CA ILE A 187 -16.88 18.82 4.69
C ILE A 187 -17.33 18.73 6.15
N PHE A 188 -16.41 18.52 7.08
CA PHE A 188 -16.75 18.56 8.51
C PHE A 188 -17.37 19.92 8.87
N SER A 189 -16.73 21.03 8.48
CA SER A 189 -17.16 22.40 8.78
C SER A 189 -18.33 22.92 7.94
N SER A 190 -18.85 22.15 6.97
CA SER A 190 -19.93 22.64 6.10
C SER A 190 -21.28 22.76 6.83
N GLU A 191 -21.41 22.13 7.99
CA GLU A 191 -22.61 22.11 8.80
C GLU A 191 -22.23 22.22 10.29
N PRO A 192 -23.08 22.84 11.13
CA PRO A 192 -22.90 22.77 12.58
C PRO A 192 -22.89 21.33 13.07
N ARG A 193 -21.99 21.01 14.01
CA ARG A 193 -21.85 19.66 14.59
C ARG A 193 -22.20 19.69 16.07
N SER A 194 -22.93 18.68 16.54
CA SER A 194 -23.19 18.40 17.95
C SER A 194 -22.34 17.22 18.42
N TYR A 195 -22.07 17.12 19.73
CA TYR A 195 -21.43 15.93 20.32
C TYR A 195 -22.17 14.62 19.97
N ARG A 196 -23.47 14.69 19.66
CA ARG A 196 -24.30 13.55 19.24
C ARG A 196 -24.00 13.07 17.82
N ASP A 197 -23.41 13.92 16.99
CA ASP A 197 -23.01 13.59 15.62
C ASP A 197 -21.63 12.90 15.59
N LEU A 198 -20.92 12.88 16.72
CA LEU A 198 -19.62 12.24 16.86
C LEU A 198 -19.76 10.81 17.41
N PRO A 199 -18.96 9.85 16.92
CA PRO A 199 -17.88 10.02 15.95
C PRO A 199 -18.39 10.11 14.51
N LEU A 200 -17.89 11.11 13.76
CA LEU A 200 -18.16 11.28 12.33
C LEU A 200 -17.00 10.71 11.51
N ARG A 201 -17.27 9.74 10.65
CA ARG A 201 -16.25 9.04 9.86
C ARG A 201 -16.40 9.34 8.38
N LEU A 202 -15.52 10.15 7.80
CA LEU A 202 -15.52 10.45 6.36
C LEU A 202 -14.49 9.60 5.63
N ALA A 203 -14.89 8.87 4.59
CA ALA A 203 -13.99 8.01 3.81
C ALA A 203 -14.03 8.33 2.31
N GLU A 204 -12.89 8.19 1.64
CA GLU A 204 -12.73 8.44 0.20
C GLU A 204 -11.60 7.55 -0.35
N TYR A 205 -11.80 6.99 -1.55
CA TYR A 205 -10.64 6.58 -2.36
C TYR A 205 -10.13 7.81 -3.11
N GLY A 206 -9.29 8.57 -2.42
CA GLY A 206 -8.91 9.92 -2.80
C GLY A 206 -7.62 9.92 -3.60
N GLN A 207 -7.68 10.42 -4.83
CA GLN A 207 -6.50 10.59 -5.66
C GLN A 207 -5.67 11.80 -5.19
N VAL A 208 -4.41 11.57 -4.87
CA VAL A 208 -3.47 12.58 -4.40
C VAL A 208 -2.17 12.55 -5.22
N TYR A 209 -1.42 13.64 -5.15
CA TYR A 209 -0.20 13.83 -5.92
C TYR A 209 0.95 14.31 -5.04
N ARG A 210 2.06 13.56 -5.06
CA ARG A 210 3.28 13.89 -4.30
C ARG A 210 4.45 14.09 -5.24
N PHE A 211 5.20 15.16 -5.03
CA PHE A 211 6.39 15.48 -5.79
C PHE A 211 7.57 14.64 -5.29
N GLU A 212 7.55 13.35 -5.62
CA GLU A 212 8.63 12.44 -5.31
C GLU A 212 9.83 12.70 -6.23
N GLU A 213 11.04 12.76 -5.67
CA GLU A 213 12.26 12.88 -6.44
C GLU A 213 12.36 11.79 -7.50
N SER A 214 12.88 12.15 -8.68
CA SER A 214 12.90 11.24 -9.83
C SER A 214 13.72 9.96 -9.57
N GLY A 215 14.74 10.03 -8.71
CA GLY A 215 15.53 8.86 -8.29
C GLY A 215 14.81 7.93 -7.31
N ALA A 216 13.78 8.42 -6.63
CA ALA A 216 13.06 7.68 -5.60
C ALA A 216 11.84 6.91 -6.12
N VAL A 217 11.29 7.33 -7.27
CA VAL A 217 10.15 6.66 -7.91
C VAL A 217 10.54 5.25 -8.38
N GLY A 218 9.73 4.25 -8.05
CA GLY A 218 10.00 2.85 -8.38
C GLY A 218 8.74 1.99 -8.44
N GLY A 219 8.44 1.47 -9.63
CA GLY A 219 7.30 0.58 -9.87
C GLY A 219 5.98 1.17 -9.38
N LEU A 220 5.25 0.43 -8.55
CA LEU A 220 4.04 0.93 -7.87
C LEU A 220 4.28 1.24 -6.37
N MET A 221 5.42 0.85 -5.80
CA MET A 221 5.72 1.07 -4.37
C MET A 221 5.90 2.56 -4.02
N ARG A 222 6.49 3.33 -4.95
CA ARG A 222 6.69 4.77 -4.80
C ARG A 222 6.40 5.47 -6.12
N VAL A 223 5.29 6.19 -6.14
CA VAL A 223 4.69 6.84 -7.31
C VAL A 223 4.40 8.31 -6.99
N ARG A 224 4.10 9.12 -8.01
CA ARG A 224 3.73 10.53 -7.85
C ARG A 224 2.23 10.75 -7.85
N GLY A 225 1.47 9.98 -8.63
CA GLY A 225 0.02 9.95 -8.59
C GLY A 225 -0.43 8.66 -7.92
N MET A 226 -1.24 8.77 -6.88
CA MET A 226 -1.70 7.61 -6.11
C MET A 226 -3.15 7.77 -5.65
N ASN A 227 -3.86 6.66 -5.56
CA ASN A 227 -5.24 6.65 -5.07
C ASN A 227 -5.31 5.96 -3.71
N MET A 228 -5.63 6.72 -2.66
CA MET A 228 -5.49 6.30 -1.27
C MET A 228 -6.84 5.91 -0.68
N ASN A 229 -6.92 4.76 -0.01
CA ASN A 229 -8.06 4.39 0.82
C ASN A 229 -8.07 5.22 2.10
N ASP A 230 -8.42 6.49 1.99
CA ASP A 230 -8.22 7.48 3.03
C ASP A 230 -9.51 7.71 3.82
N ALA A 231 -9.37 7.95 5.12
CA ALA A 231 -10.49 8.38 5.93
C ALA A 231 -10.04 9.22 7.12
N HIS A 232 -10.93 10.15 7.50
CA HIS A 232 -10.76 11.08 8.60
C HIS A 232 -11.94 10.93 9.55
N ILE A 233 -11.65 10.52 10.78
CA ILE A 233 -12.64 10.30 11.83
C ILE A 233 -12.54 11.45 12.82
N TYR A 234 -13.64 12.18 13.00
CA TYR A 234 -13.75 13.26 13.96
C TYR A 234 -14.43 12.74 15.21
N CYS A 235 -13.77 12.90 16.35
CA CYS A 235 -14.22 12.35 17.62
C CYS A 235 -13.85 13.27 18.79
N SER A 236 -14.55 13.11 19.91
CA SER A 236 -14.17 13.75 21.17
C SER A 236 -12.99 13.00 21.84
N GLU A 237 -12.35 13.63 22.83
CA GLU A 237 -11.19 13.04 23.52
C GLU A 237 -11.50 11.66 24.13
N ASP A 238 -12.66 11.52 24.75
CA ASP A 238 -13.12 10.28 25.38
C ASP A 238 -13.39 9.15 24.37
N GLN A 239 -13.61 9.50 23.09
CA GLN A 239 -13.88 8.55 22.01
C GLN A 239 -12.61 8.06 21.30
N ILE A 240 -11.44 8.68 21.53
CA ILE A 240 -10.18 8.35 20.81
C ILE A 240 -9.84 6.88 20.94
N LYS A 241 -9.80 6.34 22.17
CA LYS A 241 -9.42 4.92 22.41
C LYS A 241 -10.39 3.95 21.73
N SER A 242 -11.69 4.20 21.79
CA SER A 242 -12.68 3.34 21.13
C SER A 242 -12.57 3.41 19.60
N GLU A 243 -12.35 4.59 19.03
CA GLU A 243 -12.22 4.73 17.58
C GLU A 243 -10.93 4.12 17.05
N PHE A 244 -9.81 4.26 17.75
CA PHE A 244 -8.58 3.55 17.39
C PHE A 244 -8.78 2.03 17.42
N ARG A 245 -9.44 1.49 18.45
CA ARG A 245 -9.77 0.05 18.52
C ARG A 245 -10.64 -0.40 17.34
N ASN A 246 -11.63 0.40 16.96
CA ASN A 246 -12.49 0.13 15.81
C ASN A 246 -11.69 0.12 14.50
N VAL A 247 -10.74 1.05 14.34
CA VAL A 247 -9.86 1.09 13.17
C VAL A 247 -8.91 -0.10 13.14
N MET A 248 -8.35 -0.52 14.28
CA MET A 248 -7.51 -1.72 14.37
C MET A 248 -8.29 -2.98 14.00
N ALA A 249 -9.51 -3.14 14.52
CA ALA A 249 -10.37 -4.27 14.15
C ALA A 249 -10.68 -4.32 12.64
N LEU A 250 -10.82 -3.15 11.99
CA LEU A 250 -10.99 -3.07 10.54
C LEU A 250 -9.71 -3.52 9.79
N HIS A 251 -8.53 -3.19 10.30
CA HIS A 251 -7.27 -3.72 9.75
C HIS A 251 -7.19 -5.23 9.90
N ASP A 252 -7.52 -5.75 11.08
CA ASP A 252 -7.49 -7.20 11.36
C ASP A 252 -8.44 -7.97 10.42
N GLU A 253 -9.67 -7.48 10.20
CA GLU A 253 -10.62 -8.09 9.24
C GLU A 253 -10.07 -8.04 7.80
N ALA A 254 -9.55 -6.88 7.38
CA ALA A 254 -8.98 -6.73 6.04
C ALA A 254 -7.77 -7.64 5.80
N TYR A 255 -6.88 -7.72 6.78
CA TYR A 255 -5.65 -8.52 6.72
C TYR A 255 -5.96 -10.01 6.77
N ALA A 256 -6.92 -10.44 7.59
CA ALA A 256 -7.37 -11.82 7.62
C ALA A 256 -7.94 -12.28 6.26
N ILE A 257 -8.76 -11.44 5.61
CA ILE A 257 -9.31 -11.72 4.26
C ILE A 257 -8.19 -11.86 3.22
N LEU A 258 -7.11 -11.10 3.38
CA LEU A 258 -5.96 -11.08 2.46
C LEU A 258 -4.85 -12.06 2.83
N GLY A 259 -4.94 -12.75 3.96
CA GLY A 259 -3.89 -13.66 4.44
C GLY A 259 -2.62 -12.95 4.91
N LEU A 260 -2.74 -11.72 5.43
CA LEU A 260 -1.62 -10.91 5.89
C LEU A 260 -1.42 -11.08 7.40
N ASP A 261 -0.49 -11.95 7.79
CA ASP A 261 -0.22 -12.31 9.19
C ASP A 261 1.15 -11.87 9.70
N ASN A 262 2.14 -11.73 8.81
CA ASN A 262 3.52 -11.40 9.17
C ASN A 262 3.79 -9.88 9.17
N TYR A 263 3.23 -9.17 10.14
CA TYR A 263 3.51 -7.75 10.40
C TYR A 263 3.79 -7.51 11.88
N TYR A 264 4.43 -6.38 12.17
CA TYR A 264 4.55 -5.87 13.53
C TYR A 264 4.10 -4.41 13.58
N ILE A 265 3.76 -3.95 14.78
CA ILE A 265 3.33 -2.57 14.99
C ILE A 265 4.52 -1.72 15.41
N ARG A 266 4.66 -0.56 14.77
CA ARG A 266 5.57 0.50 15.22
C ARG A 266 4.77 1.70 15.72
N LEU A 267 5.04 2.12 16.96
CA LEU A 267 4.55 3.39 17.50
C LEU A 267 5.54 4.49 17.13
N SER A 268 5.18 5.26 16.11
CA SER A 268 6.01 6.33 15.57
C SER A 268 5.75 7.63 16.35
N ARG A 269 6.81 8.16 16.99
CA ARG A 269 6.76 9.25 17.96
C ARG A 269 7.53 10.48 17.50
N TRP A 270 7.29 11.61 18.15
CA TRP A 270 8.13 12.78 18.00
C TRP A 270 9.51 12.52 18.62
N ASP A 271 10.57 12.84 17.88
CA ASP A 271 11.92 12.92 18.43
C ASP A 271 12.29 14.41 18.64
N PRO A 272 12.31 14.89 19.90
CA PRO A 272 12.65 16.27 20.21
C PRO A 272 14.16 16.56 20.09
N ASP A 273 15.00 15.53 20.08
CA ASP A 273 16.46 15.63 19.96
C ASP A 273 16.92 15.52 18.49
N ASP A 274 16.03 15.15 17.56
CA ASP A 274 16.30 15.18 16.11
C ASP A 274 16.55 16.63 15.65
N PRO A 275 17.75 16.96 15.11
CA PRO A 275 18.04 18.27 14.55
C PRO A 275 17.08 18.71 13.43
N LYS A 276 16.46 17.75 12.74
CA LYS A 276 15.39 17.99 11.73
C LYS A 276 13.99 18.05 12.34
N GLY A 277 13.83 17.61 13.60
CA GLY A 277 12.54 17.48 14.28
C GLY A 277 11.87 18.83 14.57
N LYS A 278 12.62 19.85 14.99
CA LYS A 278 12.02 21.15 15.36
C LYS A 278 11.29 21.86 14.22
N ASP A 279 11.78 21.73 12.99
CA ASP A 279 11.15 22.36 11.82
C ASP A 279 10.11 21.44 11.15
N LYS A 280 10.17 20.12 11.40
CA LYS A 280 9.31 19.10 10.79
C LYS A 280 8.00 18.88 11.55
N TYR A 281 7.97 19.12 12.86
CA TYR A 281 6.81 18.84 13.73
C TYR A 281 6.13 20.12 14.22
N VAL A 282 4.85 20.02 14.56
CA VAL A 282 4.14 21.10 15.26
C VAL A 282 4.69 21.24 16.68
N ASP A 283 5.10 22.47 17.04
CA ASP A 283 5.63 22.82 18.37
C ASP A 283 4.51 22.92 19.41
N ASP A 284 4.01 21.75 19.84
CA ASP A 284 3.07 21.61 20.95
C ASP A 284 3.41 20.36 21.80
N PRO A 285 4.43 20.44 22.67
CA PRO A 285 4.90 19.30 23.45
C PRO A 285 3.84 18.64 24.32
N LYS A 286 2.86 19.42 24.81
CA LYS A 286 1.82 18.92 25.70
C LYS A 286 0.82 18.02 24.94
N SER A 287 0.42 18.44 23.74
CA SER A 287 -0.47 17.66 22.90
C SER A 287 0.21 16.39 22.39
N TRP A 288 1.51 16.46 22.06
CA TRP A 288 2.34 15.28 21.75
C TRP A 288 2.35 14.27 22.89
N GLU A 289 2.74 14.68 24.09
CA GLU A 289 2.79 13.80 25.27
C GLU A 289 1.43 13.14 25.55
N THR A 290 0.36 13.93 25.42
CA THR A 290 -1.02 13.43 25.64
C THR A 290 -1.38 12.37 24.61
N CYS A 291 -1.19 12.65 23.32
CA CYS A 291 -1.56 11.75 22.24
C CYS A 291 -0.71 10.47 22.23
N GLU A 292 0.60 10.59 22.45
CA GLU A 292 1.51 9.44 22.53
C GLU A 292 1.17 8.53 23.71
N ARG A 293 0.89 9.12 24.88
CA ARG A 293 0.46 8.36 26.06
C ARG A 293 -0.87 7.63 25.79
N LEU A 294 -1.85 8.29 25.19
CA LEU A 294 -3.15 7.67 24.89
C LEU A 294 -3.01 6.46 23.95
N ILE A 295 -2.19 6.58 22.90
CA ILE A 295 -1.93 5.48 21.97
C ILE A 295 -1.17 4.34 22.67
N ALA A 296 -0.14 4.65 23.45
CA ALA A 296 0.62 3.64 24.18
C ALA A 296 -0.23 2.89 25.22
N GLU A 297 -1.06 3.61 25.98
CA GLU A 297 -2.04 3.02 26.91
C GLU A 297 -3.00 2.09 26.18
N LEU A 298 -3.55 2.50 25.04
CA LEU A 298 -4.44 1.66 24.24
C LEU A 298 -3.75 0.37 23.78
N LEU A 299 -2.54 0.47 23.24
CA LEU A 299 -1.78 -0.70 22.78
C LEU A 299 -1.51 -1.68 23.94
N ASN A 300 -1.18 -1.15 25.12
CA ASN A 300 -0.99 -1.95 26.33
C ASN A 300 -2.30 -2.61 26.80
N GLU A 301 -3.42 -1.88 26.81
CA GLU A 301 -4.76 -2.39 27.16
C GLU A 301 -5.25 -3.48 26.18
N MET A 302 -4.82 -3.40 24.92
CA MET A 302 -5.12 -4.40 23.89
C MET A 302 -4.14 -5.56 23.87
N GLU A 303 -3.10 -5.53 24.72
CA GLU A 303 -2.02 -6.53 24.77
C GLU A 303 -1.30 -6.70 23.42
N VAL A 304 -1.20 -5.62 22.64
CA VAL A 304 -0.56 -5.64 21.32
C VAL A 304 0.90 -5.25 21.45
N ALA A 305 1.80 -6.13 21.01
CA ALA A 305 3.23 -5.85 20.98
C ALA A 305 3.55 -4.77 19.93
N TYR A 306 4.40 -3.80 20.31
CA TYR A 306 4.88 -2.76 19.42
C TYR A 306 6.35 -2.42 19.70
N VAL A 307 6.98 -1.80 18.71
CA VAL A 307 8.31 -1.19 18.84
C VAL A 307 8.20 0.32 18.73
N ASP A 308 9.03 1.06 19.46
CA ASP A 308 9.08 2.52 19.35
C ASP A 308 9.86 2.96 18.11
N GLY A 309 9.33 3.98 17.42
CA GLY A 309 9.97 4.64 16.27
C GLY A 309 10.09 6.15 16.48
N PRO A 310 11.10 6.63 17.22
CA PRO A 310 11.38 8.06 17.35
C PRO A 310 11.66 8.70 15.98
N GLY A 311 11.09 9.88 15.70
CA GLY A 311 11.34 10.64 14.47
C GLY A 311 10.56 10.15 13.24
N GLU A 312 9.72 9.12 13.42
CA GLU A 312 8.93 8.52 12.34
C GLU A 312 7.49 9.02 12.30
N ALA A 313 7.07 9.88 13.24
CA ALA A 313 5.70 10.42 13.30
C ALA A 313 5.35 11.35 12.11
N ALA A 314 4.06 11.66 11.96
CA ALA A 314 3.60 12.70 11.04
C ALA A 314 3.82 14.10 11.65
N PHE A 315 3.80 15.17 10.84
CA PHE A 315 4.06 16.51 11.36
C PHE A 315 3.02 16.99 12.39
N TYR A 316 1.79 16.45 12.32
CA TYR A 316 0.63 16.85 13.11
C TYR A 316 0.28 15.90 14.27
N GLY A 317 1.05 14.83 14.49
CA GLY A 317 0.86 13.94 15.62
C GLY A 317 1.42 12.52 15.46
N PRO A 318 1.29 11.69 16.51
CA PRO A 318 1.84 10.33 16.54
C PRO A 318 1.02 9.37 15.69
N LYS A 319 1.62 8.24 15.34
CA LYS A 319 0.96 7.21 14.52
C LYS A 319 1.39 5.79 14.83
N ILE A 320 0.49 4.87 14.56
CA ILE A 320 0.72 3.43 14.50
C ILE A 320 0.99 3.09 13.04
N ASP A 321 2.14 2.50 12.74
CA ASP A 321 2.46 1.98 11.41
C ASP A 321 2.47 0.45 11.44
N MET A 322 1.76 -0.19 10.50
CA MET A 322 1.85 -1.64 10.27
C MET A 322 3.04 -1.93 9.36
N GLN A 323 4.07 -2.53 9.92
CA GLN A 323 5.34 -2.81 9.28
C GLN A 323 5.42 -4.24 8.79
N PHE A 324 5.75 -4.42 7.51
CA PHE A 324 5.97 -5.73 6.93
C PHE A 324 7.46 -5.96 6.67
N PRO A 325 8.07 -7.01 7.25
CA PRO A 325 9.46 -7.34 7.00
C PRO A 325 9.72 -7.68 5.53
N THR A 326 10.80 -7.14 4.96
CA THR A 326 11.24 -7.50 3.61
C THR A 326 12.63 -8.12 3.61
N VAL A 327 12.90 -9.02 2.64
CA VAL A 327 14.24 -9.64 2.51
C VAL A 327 15.33 -8.64 2.13
N THR A 328 14.95 -7.44 1.69
CA THR A 328 15.90 -6.38 1.36
C THR A 328 16.46 -5.69 2.60
N GLY A 329 15.92 -6.02 3.79
CA GLY A 329 16.29 -5.46 5.08
C GLY A 329 15.66 -4.10 5.39
N ARG A 330 14.70 -3.66 4.55
CA ARG A 330 13.93 -2.44 4.78
C ARG A 330 12.47 -2.83 5.00
N ASP A 331 11.95 -2.59 6.19
CA ASP A 331 10.55 -2.83 6.47
C ASP A 331 9.69 -1.80 5.72
N GLU A 332 8.55 -2.26 5.21
CA GLU A 332 7.63 -1.42 4.45
C GLU A 332 6.40 -1.11 5.31
N SER A 333 6.13 0.19 5.52
CA SER A 333 4.89 0.66 6.14
C SER A 333 3.75 0.53 5.13
N VAL A 334 2.90 -0.47 5.30
CA VAL A 334 1.79 -0.73 4.38
C VAL A 334 0.57 0.13 4.75
N SER A 335 0.18 0.17 6.01
CA SER A 335 -0.92 0.99 6.51
C SER A 335 -0.54 1.78 7.75
N THR A 336 -1.37 2.76 8.10
CA THR A 336 -1.12 3.66 9.23
C THR A 336 -2.42 4.14 9.86
N ILE A 337 -2.38 4.40 11.17
CA ILE A 337 -3.41 5.08 11.95
C ILE A 337 -2.75 6.23 12.69
N GLN A 338 -3.19 7.46 12.45
CA GLN A 338 -2.51 8.68 12.93
C GLN A 338 -3.50 9.51 13.75
N LEU A 339 -3.06 10.03 14.89
CA LEU A 339 -3.84 10.94 15.72
C LEU A 339 -3.40 12.38 15.45
N ASP A 340 -4.28 13.16 14.85
CA ASP A 340 -4.07 14.57 14.52
C ASP A 340 -4.76 15.46 15.55
N PHE A 341 -3.93 16.17 16.31
CA PHE A 341 -4.36 17.19 17.27
C PHE A 341 -4.15 18.62 16.74
N ALA A 342 -3.49 18.79 15.59
CA ALA A 342 -2.96 20.08 15.16
C ALA A 342 -3.78 20.76 14.06
N VAL A 343 -4.29 20.00 13.08
CA VAL A 343 -5.01 20.59 11.94
C VAL A 343 -6.43 21.04 12.31
N PRO A 344 -7.24 20.29 13.08
CA PRO A 344 -8.56 20.74 13.51
C PRO A 344 -8.60 22.12 14.18
N PRO A 345 -7.76 22.44 15.19
CA PRO A 345 -7.77 23.79 15.79
C PRO A 345 -7.27 24.87 14.83
N ARG A 346 -6.29 24.57 13.96
CA ARG A 346 -5.79 25.53 12.95
C ARG A 346 -6.87 25.97 11.96
N LEU A 347 -7.81 25.09 11.64
CA LEU A 347 -8.96 25.39 10.79
C LEU A 347 -10.18 25.92 11.55
N GLY A 348 -10.10 26.03 12.88
CA GLY A 348 -11.24 26.42 13.71
C GLY A 348 -12.40 25.42 13.65
N LEU A 349 -12.10 24.13 13.47
CA LEU A 349 -13.14 23.10 13.53
C LEU A 349 -13.70 23.02 14.94
N CYS A 350 -15.03 23.00 15.06
CA CYS A 350 -15.69 22.86 16.35
C CYS A 350 -16.96 21.99 16.28
N TYR A 351 -17.36 21.49 17.44
CA TYR A 351 -18.67 20.90 17.69
C TYR A 351 -19.23 21.42 19.02
N VAL A 352 -20.56 21.44 19.15
CA VAL A 352 -21.24 21.84 20.38
C VAL A 352 -21.29 20.65 21.34
N GLY A 353 -20.63 20.80 22.48
CA GLY A 353 -20.56 19.81 23.56
C GLY A 353 -21.88 19.60 24.28
N SER A 354 -21.94 18.58 25.15
CA SER A 354 -23.12 18.34 26.01
C SER A 354 -23.34 19.44 27.04
N ASP A 355 -22.29 20.21 27.33
CA ASP A 355 -22.29 21.42 28.17
C ASP A 355 -22.78 22.68 27.41
N GLY A 356 -23.02 22.58 26.09
CA GLY A 356 -23.43 23.69 25.25
C GLY A 356 -22.30 24.63 24.83
N ALA A 357 -21.04 24.31 25.15
CA ALA A 357 -19.87 25.06 24.71
C ALA A 357 -19.30 24.50 23.39
N ASP A 358 -18.50 25.31 22.70
CA ASP A 358 -17.75 24.85 21.52
C ASP A 358 -16.50 24.10 21.95
N HIS A 359 -16.32 22.90 21.41
CA HIS A 359 -15.15 22.05 21.62
C HIS A 359 -14.49 21.73 20.27
N VAL A 360 -13.18 21.51 20.28
CA VAL A 360 -12.42 21.12 19.08
C VAL A 360 -12.40 19.60 18.98
N PRO A 361 -12.75 18.99 17.83
CA PRO A 361 -12.65 17.54 17.65
C PRO A 361 -11.19 17.13 17.43
N TYR A 362 -10.84 15.94 17.90
CA TYR A 362 -9.65 15.23 17.42
C TYR A 362 -9.93 14.60 16.06
N CYS A 363 -8.89 14.42 15.24
CA CYS A 363 -9.01 13.75 13.95
C CYS A 363 -8.12 12.50 13.90
N ILE A 364 -8.70 11.34 13.60
CA ILE A 364 -7.95 10.10 13.35
C ILE A 364 -7.88 9.89 11.84
N HIS A 365 -6.67 9.80 11.31
CA HIS A 365 -6.39 9.54 9.90
C HIS A 365 -6.09 8.05 9.76
N ARG A 366 -6.68 7.36 8.78
CA ARG A 366 -6.42 5.92 8.58
C ARG A 366 -6.41 5.52 7.11
N ALA A 367 -5.55 4.55 6.78
CA ALA A 367 -5.47 3.97 5.44
C ALA A 367 -5.15 2.46 5.45
N PRO A 368 -6.13 1.58 5.76
CA PRO A 368 -5.94 0.13 5.92
C PRO A 368 -5.49 -0.57 4.64
N PHE A 369 -5.99 -0.12 3.49
CA PHE A 369 -5.60 -0.62 2.16
C PHE A 369 -4.50 0.23 1.50
N SER A 370 -3.85 1.12 2.24
CA SER A 370 -2.82 2.01 1.71
C SER A 370 -3.31 2.82 0.49
N THR A 371 -2.39 3.11 -0.43
CA THR A 371 -2.71 3.46 -1.83
C THR A 371 -2.87 2.19 -2.66
N HIS A 372 -3.74 2.22 -3.67
CA HIS A 372 -3.86 1.13 -4.63
C HIS A 372 -2.52 0.72 -5.24
N GLU A 373 -1.68 1.68 -5.60
CA GLU A 373 -0.37 1.42 -6.20
C GLU A 373 0.51 0.60 -5.24
N ARG A 374 0.77 1.11 -4.04
CA ARG A 374 1.59 0.41 -3.04
C ARG A 374 1.00 -0.92 -2.61
N PHE A 375 -0.30 -0.97 -2.34
CA PHE A 375 -0.94 -2.18 -1.82
C PHE A 375 -0.97 -3.28 -2.87
N VAL A 376 -1.24 -2.97 -4.14
CA VAL A 376 -1.16 -3.97 -5.22
C VAL A 376 0.28 -4.43 -5.45
N ALA A 377 1.29 -3.55 -5.39
CA ALA A 377 2.69 -4.00 -5.42
C ALA A 377 2.98 -5.01 -4.31
N PHE A 378 2.59 -4.68 -3.09
CA PHE A 378 2.75 -5.56 -1.95
C PHE A 378 2.02 -6.90 -2.14
N LEU A 379 0.77 -6.90 -2.62
CA LEU A 379 0.02 -8.13 -2.87
C LEU A 379 0.59 -8.98 -4.02
N ILE A 380 1.16 -8.35 -5.06
CA ILE A 380 1.89 -9.09 -6.11
C ILE A 380 3.05 -9.87 -5.47
N GLU A 381 3.81 -9.23 -4.59
CA GLU A 381 4.96 -9.83 -3.92
C GLU A 381 4.53 -10.92 -2.93
N HIS A 382 3.51 -10.64 -2.12
CA HIS A 382 2.93 -11.56 -1.14
C HIS A 382 2.41 -12.84 -1.79
N PHE A 383 1.60 -12.74 -2.84
CA PHE A 383 1.06 -13.90 -3.55
C PHE A 383 1.99 -14.47 -4.62
N ALA A 384 3.18 -13.90 -4.81
CA ALA A 384 4.06 -14.20 -5.95
C ALA A 384 3.29 -14.14 -7.30
N GLY A 385 2.35 -13.19 -7.41
CA GLY A 385 1.44 -12.98 -8.55
C GLY A 385 0.31 -14.01 -8.71
N ALA A 386 0.22 -15.03 -7.85
CA ALA A 386 -0.82 -16.05 -7.89
C ALA A 386 -1.97 -15.68 -6.95
N PHE A 387 -2.75 -14.68 -7.36
CA PHE A 387 -3.83 -14.12 -6.54
C PHE A 387 -4.92 -15.17 -6.23
N PRO A 388 -5.58 -15.05 -5.05
CA PRO A 388 -6.75 -15.87 -4.73
C PRO A 388 -7.86 -15.65 -5.75
N THR A 389 -8.75 -16.63 -5.93
CA THR A 389 -9.77 -16.61 -6.99
C THR A 389 -10.59 -15.33 -7.00
N TRP A 390 -10.99 -14.79 -5.84
CA TRP A 390 -11.81 -13.57 -5.79
C TRP A 390 -11.07 -12.33 -6.33
N LEU A 391 -9.75 -12.27 -6.18
CA LEU A 391 -8.91 -11.13 -6.59
C LEU A 391 -8.27 -11.32 -7.98
N ALA A 392 -8.18 -12.56 -8.47
CA ALA A 392 -7.51 -12.88 -9.72
C ALA A 392 -8.15 -12.17 -10.94
N PRO A 393 -7.36 -11.53 -11.83
CA PRO A 393 -7.87 -10.88 -13.03
C PRO A 393 -8.66 -11.80 -13.95
N VAL A 394 -8.11 -13.00 -14.19
CA VAL A 394 -8.80 -14.12 -14.83
C VAL A 394 -8.98 -15.19 -13.77
N GLN A 395 -10.22 -15.48 -13.41
CA GLN A 395 -10.55 -16.44 -12.37
C GLN A 395 -10.59 -17.87 -12.91
N VAL A 396 -11.06 -18.03 -14.15
CA VAL A 396 -11.18 -19.32 -14.82
C VAL A 396 -10.74 -19.20 -16.28
N ARG A 397 -9.86 -20.09 -16.72
CA ARG A 397 -9.56 -20.25 -18.15
C ARG A 397 -9.98 -21.62 -18.63
N VAL A 398 -10.91 -21.66 -19.58
CA VAL A 398 -11.45 -22.91 -20.15
C VAL A 398 -10.59 -23.35 -21.32
N LEU A 399 -10.09 -24.58 -21.28
CA LEU A 399 -9.14 -25.16 -22.22
C LEU A 399 -9.78 -26.34 -22.95
N THR A 400 -10.00 -26.18 -24.25
CA THR A 400 -10.57 -27.25 -25.08
C THR A 400 -9.48 -28.21 -25.56
N VAL A 401 -9.75 -29.52 -25.50
CA VAL A 401 -8.81 -30.56 -25.95
C VAL A 401 -8.61 -30.53 -27.47
N SER A 402 -9.64 -30.14 -28.21
CA SER A 402 -9.60 -29.91 -29.66
C SER A 402 -10.68 -28.90 -30.06
N ASN A 403 -10.61 -28.41 -31.30
CA ASN A 403 -11.55 -27.40 -31.82
C ASN A 403 -13.02 -27.86 -31.86
N GLN A 404 -13.27 -29.16 -31.88
CA GLN A 404 -14.64 -29.69 -31.89
C GLN A 404 -15.37 -29.45 -30.56
N PHE A 405 -14.65 -29.17 -29.47
CA PHE A 405 -15.21 -28.89 -28.15
C PHE A 405 -15.33 -27.40 -27.84
N THR A 406 -14.98 -26.52 -28.79
CA THR A 406 -15.05 -25.06 -28.62
C THR A 406 -16.44 -24.57 -28.26
N GLU A 407 -17.49 -25.12 -28.86
CA GLU A 407 -18.87 -24.75 -28.52
C GLU A 407 -19.20 -25.09 -27.06
N TYR A 408 -18.81 -26.28 -26.59
CA TYR A 408 -18.99 -26.63 -25.19
C TYR A 408 -18.18 -25.74 -24.25
N GLY A 409 -16.90 -25.49 -24.58
CA GLY A 409 -16.05 -24.57 -23.81
C GLY A 409 -16.65 -23.17 -23.71
N GLN A 410 -17.22 -22.64 -24.80
CA GLN A 410 -17.91 -21.35 -24.79
C GLN A 410 -19.16 -21.38 -23.90
N ARG A 411 -19.96 -22.46 -23.94
CA ARG A 411 -21.10 -22.62 -23.01
C ARG A 411 -20.67 -22.60 -21.54
N VAL A 412 -19.52 -23.20 -21.20
CA VAL A 412 -18.96 -23.13 -19.84
C VAL A 412 -18.61 -21.68 -19.48
N VAL A 413 -17.91 -20.97 -20.37
CA VAL A 413 -17.55 -19.56 -20.16
C VAL A 413 -18.80 -18.70 -19.97
N ASP A 414 -19.80 -18.84 -20.82
CA ASP A 414 -21.03 -18.05 -20.78
C ASP A 414 -21.81 -18.29 -19.48
N LYS A 415 -21.91 -19.56 -19.04
CA LYS A 415 -22.54 -19.94 -17.77
C LYS A 415 -21.83 -19.29 -16.58
N LEU A 416 -20.50 -19.35 -16.53
CA LEU A 416 -19.72 -18.74 -15.45
C LEU A 416 -19.84 -17.20 -15.47
N ARG A 417 -19.77 -16.58 -16.65
CA ARG A 417 -19.90 -15.12 -16.80
C ARG A 417 -21.28 -14.61 -16.43
N ALA A 418 -22.35 -15.40 -16.64
CA ALA A 418 -23.69 -15.07 -16.18
C ALA A 418 -23.79 -14.94 -14.65
N ARG A 419 -22.79 -15.45 -13.92
CA ARG A 419 -22.62 -15.30 -12.45
C ARG A 419 -21.52 -14.31 -12.07
N PHE A 420 -21.11 -13.44 -12.99
CA PHE A 420 -20.02 -12.46 -12.80
C PHE A 420 -18.64 -13.07 -12.52
N ILE A 421 -18.44 -14.35 -12.82
CA ILE A 421 -17.12 -14.98 -12.75
C ILE A 421 -16.32 -14.55 -13.98
N ARG A 422 -15.09 -14.06 -13.77
CA ARG A 422 -14.17 -13.65 -14.83
C ARG A 422 -13.57 -14.87 -15.50
N ALA A 423 -14.37 -15.50 -16.35
CA ALA A 423 -14.01 -16.64 -17.15
C ALA A 423 -13.71 -16.23 -18.60
N GLU A 424 -12.74 -16.92 -19.20
CA GLU A 424 -12.39 -16.77 -20.61
C GLU A 424 -12.05 -18.13 -21.27
N LEU A 425 -12.19 -18.19 -22.58
CA LEU A 425 -11.82 -19.34 -23.38
C LEU A 425 -10.34 -19.22 -23.79
N GLY A 426 -9.56 -20.28 -23.59
CA GLY A 426 -8.19 -20.35 -24.05
C GLY A 426 -8.08 -20.44 -25.58
N SER A 427 -6.87 -20.23 -26.10
CA SER A 427 -6.57 -20.31 -27.54
C SER A 427 -7.11 -21.60 -28.17
N ALA A 428 -7.78 -21.49 -29.32
CA ALA A 428 -8.29 -22.66 -30.06
C ALA A 428 -7.16 -23.42 -30.77
N SER A 429 -6.16 -22.70 -31.29
CA SER A 429 -5.12 -23.24 -32.18
C SER A 429 -3.99 -23.98 -31.47
N ASP A 430 -3.84 -23.82 -30.16
CA ASP A 430 -2.72 -24.38 -29.41
C ASP A 430 -2.96 -25.81 -28.91
N THR A 431 -1.89 -26.55 -28.63
CA THR A 431 -1.99 -27.84 -27.95
C THR A 431 -2.42 -27.65 -26.49
N VAL A 432 -3.14 -28.61 -25.92
CA VAL A 432 -3.59 -28.56 -24.50
C VAL A 432 -2.42 -28.29 -23.56
N SER A 433 -1.28 -28.97 -23.77
CA SER A 433 -0.08 -28.76 -22.96
C SER A 433 0.45 -27.33 -23.03
N LYS A 434 0.43 -26.71 -24.22
CA LYS A 434 0.81 -25.30 -24.38
C LYS A 434 -0.19 -24.38 -23.68
N LYS A 435 -1.49 -24.62 -23.84
CA LYS A 435 -2.56 -23.84 -23.16
C LYS A 435 -2.44 -23.91 -21.63
N ILE A 436 -2.17 -25.11 -21.08
CA ILE A 436 -1.95 -25.31 -19.64
C ILE A 436 -0.73 -24.50 -19.20
N ARG A 437 0.40 -24.63 -19.90
CA ARG A 437 1.63 -23.88 -19.59
C ARG A 437 1.40 -22.37 -19.60
N GLU A 438 0.68 -21.85 -20.58
CA GLU A 438 0.34 -20.43 -20.66
C GLU A 438 -0.56 -19.99 -19.50
N GLY A 439 -1.59 -20.78 -19.17
CA GLY A 439 -2.44 -20.52 -18.01
C GLY A 439 -1.66 -20.52 -16.69
N THR A 440 -0.74 -21.48 -16.50
CA THR A 440 0.15 -21.53 -15.33
C THR A 440 1.13 -20.36 -15.31
N THR A 441 1.70 -19.97 -16.46
CA THR A 441 2.61 -18.81 -16.54
C THR A 441 1.90 -17.52 -16.17
N GLN A 442 0.64 -17.38 -16.59
CA GLN A 442 -0.25 -16.27 -16.21
C GLN A 442 -0.86 -16.42 -14.81
N LYS A 443 -0.48 -17.48 -14.06
CA LYS A 443 -0.88 -17.75 -12.68
C LYS A 443 -2.40 -17.73 -12.46
N ILE A 444 -3.14 -18.23 -13.45
CA ILE A 444 -4.60 -18.31 -13.38
C ILE A 444 -4.98 -19.39 -12.36
N PRO A 445 -5.79 -19.07 -11.32
CA PRO A 445 -6.04 -19.98 -10.22
C PRO A 445 -6.77 -21.25 -10.67
N ASN A 446 -7.62 -21.17 -11.70
CA ASN A 446 -8.44 -22.28 -12.18
C ASN A 446 -8.31 -22.47 -13.69
N LEU A 447 -7.67 -23.57 -14.10
CA LEU A 447 -7.66 -24.03 -15.48
C LEU A 447 -8.66 -25.16 -15.63
N VAL A 448 -9.64 -25.00 -16.50
CA VAL A 448 -10.75 -25.94 -16.65
C VAL A 448 -10.64 -26.62 -18.01
N VAL A 449 -10.33 -27.91 -18.03
CA VAL A 449 -10.14 -28.68 -19.27
C VAL A 449 -11.45 -29.34 -19.70
N VAL A 450 -11.78 -29.23 -20.99
CA VAL A 450 -12.97 -29.85 -21.59
C VAL A 450 -12.61 -30.65 -22.85
N GLY A 451 -12.92 -31.94 -22.83
CA GLY A 451 -12.79 -32.87 -23.94
C GLY A 451 -14.09 -33.58 -24.28
N GLU A 452 -13.97 -34.78 -24.86
CA GLU A 452 -15.13 -35.57 -25.31
C GLU A 452 -16.02 -36.00 -24.16
N ARG A 453 -15.41 -36.57 -23.12
CA ARG A 453 -16.11 -37.06 -21.94
C ARG A 453 -16.79 -35.92 -21.20
N GLU A 454 -16.08 -34.81 -21.00
CA GLU A 454 -16.62 -33.61 -20.35
C GLU A 454 -17.85 -33.06 -21.10
N ALA A 455 -17.77 -32.99 -22.43
CA ALA A 455 -18.87 -32.52 -23.27
C ALA A 455 -20.08 -33.47 -23.27
N GLN A 456 -19.86 -34.79 -23.23
CA GLN A 456 -20.92 -35.80 -23.17
C GLN A 456 -21.61 -35.83 -21.80
N ASP A 457 -20.83 -35.78 -20.72
CA ASP A 457 -21.32 -35.91 -19.34
C ASP A 457 -21.77 -34.56 -18.74
N SER A 458 -21.61 -33.45 -19.47
CA SER A 458 -21.81 -32.08 -18.95
C SER A 458 -20.98 -31.78 -17.69
N THR A 459 -19.72 -32.21 -17.72
CA THR A 459 -18.73 -32.05 -16.65
C THR A 459 -17.50 -31.29 -17.13
N VAL A 460 -16.59 -30.98 -16.21
CA VAL A 460 -15.32 -30.32 -16.50
C VAL A 460 -14.22 -30.85 -15.60
N THR A 461 -12.97 -30.87 -16.08
CA THR A 461 -11.82 -31.20 -15.25
C THR A 461 -11.11 -29.95 -14.78
N LEU A 462 -11.20 -29.66 -13.48
CA LEU A 462 -10.54 -28.56 -12.82
C LEU A 462 -9.07 -28.91 -12.51
N ARG A 463 -8.16 -28.01 -12.88
CA ARG A 463 -6.75 -28.00 -12.51
C ARG A 463 -6.44 -26.67 -11.84
N ARG A 464 -6.02 -26.70 -10.57
CA ARG A 464 -5.72 -25.48 -9.82
C ARG A 464 -4.23 -25.13 -9.89
N TYR A 465 -3.92 -23.84 -9.89
CA TYR A 465 -2.54 -23.38 -9.86
C TYR A 465 -1.83 -23.90 -8.59
N GLY A 466 -0.65 -24.49 -8.76
CA GLY A 466 0.15 -25.03 -7.65
C GLY A 466 -0.35 -26.34 -7.04
N ILE A 467 -1.44 -26.93 -7.54
CA ILE A 467 -2.02 -28.18 -7.03
C ILE A 467 -1.95 -29.27 -8.10
N GLU A 468 -1.32 -30.40 -7.77
CA GLU A 468 -1.16 -31.52 -8.71
C GLU A 468 -2.46 -32.29 -8.97
N LYS A 469 -3.32 -32.40 -7.95
CA LYS A 469 -4.61 -33.10 -8.03
C LYS A 469 -5.53 -32.40 -9.04
N GLN A 470 -6.12 -33.20 -9.92
CA GLN A 470 -7.17 -32.78 -10.83
C GLN A 470 -8.50 -33.37 -10.37
N GLU A 471 -9.58 -32.63 -10.57
CA GLU A 471 -10.90 -33.04 -10.13
C GLU A 471 -11.92 -32.83 -11.24
N THR A 472 -12.75 -33.84 -11.50
CA THR A 472 -13.85 -33.72 -12.46
C THR A 472 -15.13 -33.36 -11.71
N LEU A 473 -15.72 -32.23 -12.07
CA LEU A 473 -16.91 -31.67 -11.44
C LEU A 473 -18.02 -31.52 -12.47
N THR A 474 -19.28 -31.56 -12.03
CA THR A 474 -20.37 -31.06 -12.87
C THR A 474 -20.24 -29.55 -13.03
N LEU A 475 -20.79 -29.00 -14.11
CA LEU A 475 -20.76 -27.54 -14.33
C LEU A 475 -21.40 -26.76 -13.17
N ASP A 476 -22.49 -27.28 -12.60
CA ASP A 476 -23.17 -26.64 -11.47
C ASP A 476 -22.35 -26.72 -10.18
N ALA A 477 -21.62 -27.83 -9.96
CA ALA A 477 -20.74 -27.94 -8.80
C ALA A 477 -19.55 -26.98 -8.90
N LEU A 478 -18.95 -26.84 -10.08
CA LEU A 478 -17.88 -25.87 -10.31
C LEU A 478 -18.39 -24.43 -10.08
N GLU A 479 -19.52 -24.07 -10.70
CA GLU A 479 -20.13 -22.74 -10.55
C GLU A 479 -20.38 -22.41 -9.08
N ARG A 480 -21.04 -23.31 -8.34
CA ARG A 480 -21.33 -23.12 -6.91
C ARG A 480 -20.06 -22.92 -6.09
N THR A 481 -19.07 -23.78 -6.29
CA THR A 481 -17.79 -23.71 -5.54
C THR A 481 -17.06 -22.39 -5.79
N LEU A 482 -17.05 -21.92 -7.03
CA LEU A 482 -16.43 -20.65 -7.39
C LEU A 482 -17.19 -19.46 -6.78
N VAL A 483 -18.53 -19.45 -6.88
CA VAL A 483 -19.36 -18.40 -6.29
C VAL A 483 -19.12 -18.33 -4.78
N GLU A 484 -19.19 -19.46 -4.09
CA GLU A 484 -18.96 -19.52 -2.63
C GLU A 484 -17.58 -18.98 -2.25
N ALA A 485 -16.52 -19.42 -2.95
CA ALA A 485 -15.17 -18.93 -2.68
C ALA A 485 -14.98 -17.43 -2.98
N ILE A 486 -15.65 -16.91 -4.02
CA ILE A 486 -15.58 -15.48 -4.38
C ILE A 486 -16.34 -14.64 -3.37
N GLU A 487 -17.55 -15.04 -2.99
CA GLU A 487 -18.39 -14.33 -2.00
C GLU A 487 -17.76 -14.33 -0.61
N GLN A 488 -17.15 -15.46 -0.21
CA GLN A 488 -16.42 -15.57 1.06
C GLN A 488 -15.01 -14.96 1.01
N ARG A 489 -14.55 -14.53 -0.16
CA ARG A 489 -13.18 -14.05 -0.41
C ARG A 489 -12.11 -15.02 0.10
N SER A 490 -12.36 -16.32 -0.09
CA SER A 490 -11.49 -17.37 0.41
C SER A 490 -10.12 -17.33 -0.28
N LEU A 491 -9.05 -17.52 0.51
CA LEU A 491 -7.69 -17.66 -0.01
C LEU A 491 -7.54 -18.96 -0.82
N GLU A 492 -8.29 -19.99 -0.44
CA GLU A 492 -8.34 -21.28 -1.12
C GLU A 492 -9.78 -21.61 -1.57
N LEU A 493 -9.92 -22.40 -2.64
CA LEU A 493 -11.23 -22.96 -3.01
C LEU A 493 -11.60 -24.11 -2.08
N PRO A 494 -12.83 -24.12 -1.51
CA PRO A 494 -13.33 -25.21 -0.68
C PRO A 494 -13.73 -26.39 -1.57
N LEU A 495 -12.76 -27.25 -1.89
CA LEU A 495 -13.01 -28.53 -2.58
C LEU A 495 -13.06 -29.65 -1.55
N SER A 496 -13.81 -30.72 -1.85
CA SER A 496 -13.98 -31.90 -0.98
C SER A 496 -12.79 -32.85 -0.96
#